data_AF-A0A4W5PJ30-F1
#
_entry.id   AF-A0A4W5PJ30-F1
#
_cell.length_a   1.000
_cell.length_b   1.000
_cell.length_c   1.000
_cell.angle_alpha   90.00
_cell.angle_beta   90.00
_cell.angle_gamma   90.00
#
_symmetry.space_group_name_H-M   'P 1'
#
loop_
_entity.id
_entity.type
_entity.pdbx_description
1 polymer ?
#
loop_
_entity_poly.entity_id
_entity_poly.type
_entity_poly.pdbx_seq_one_letter_code
_entity_poly.pdbx_strand_id
1 'polypeptide(L)'
;HQSKERNRRELDSPSLRPVDYEWHLRMRLPSSIFVSVSLFTAETTAALYLSSTYRSDGDQIWQGLTLLFTLVTSVLVQLTLTFIHRDLSRDRPLVLLLHILQLGPIVRCLEAFCIYGSVGRVEEPYVSITRKRQMPRGGQSEEVERQVGQAEGKLFTHRAAFARTSVIQAFLGSAPQLTLQLYICVLQQGVSIGTLMVISLLSIVYGALRCNILAIKIKYDDYEVDVRPAAYLCIFLWRSFEIATRVTVLVLFSSVLQLWILPVVLLNFFLFFLYPWVLFWQSHSPFPENIEKTLTRVGTTIVLCLLTFLYAGINMFCWSAVQLKLNDPDLINKSQNWYRMAVYYMLRFVENASLLLLWYIYKTDFYRFICSPLLVLQLLVAYAMAIFFMLVFYQFCHPCRKLFSSNMTQGLWDCSALLCLVCYAPDGDAISPIEKAGLDPLAPDPTPHTETRWPCLELLTAFDLTEQHAHV
;
A
#
# COMPACT_ATOMS: atom_id res chain seq x y z
N HIS A 1 2.45 56.79 -48.74
CA HIS A 1 1.47 56.03 -47.94
C HIS A 1 1.54 54.50 -48.12
N GLN A 2 2.23 53.94 -49.14
CA GLN A 2 2.27 52.48 -49.38
C GLN A 2 3.34 51.68 -48.59
N SER A 3 4.28 52.33 -47.89
CA SER A 3 5.29 51.61 -47.08
C SER A 3 4.77 51.07 -45.75
N LYS A 4 3.60 51.55 -45.28
CA LYS A 4 3.02 51.17 -43.97
C LYS A 4 2.02 50.00 -44.04
N GLU A 5 1.72 49.51 -45.25
CA GLU A 5 0.82 48.37 -45.49
C GLU A 5 1.54 47.04 -45.71
N ARG A 6 2.86 47.05 -46.01
CA ARG A 6 3.64 45.81 -46.17
C ARG A 6 3.85 45.08 -44.83
N ASN A 7 4.06 45.81 -43.73
CA ASN A 7 4.14 45.23 -42.38
C ASN A 7 2.78 44.86 -41.75
N ARG A 8 1.68 44.90 -42.52
CA ARG A 8 0.35 44.49 -42.05
C ARG A 8 -0.18 43.24 -42.80
N ARG A 9 0.68 42.55 -43.57
CA ARG A 9 0.36 41.29 -44.28
C ARG A 9 1.29 40.11 -43.92
N GLU A 10 1.99 40.19 -42.79
CA GLU A 10 2.67 39.05 -42.16
C GLU A 10 1.98 38.63 -40.84
N LEU A 11 0.74 39.08 -40.63
CA LEU A 11 -0.10 38.70 -39.48
C LEU A 11 -1.29 37.79 -39.86
N ASP A 12 -1.26 37.21 -41.06
CA ASP A 12 -2.20 36.18 -41.54
C ASP A 12 -1.44 34.87 -41.85
N SER A 13 -0.99 34.20 -40.79
CA SER A 13 -0.49 32.82 -40.87
C SER A 13 -1.38 31.90 -40.03
N PRO A 14 -2.32 31.15 -40.64
CA PRO A 14 -3.16 30.20 -39.92
C PRO A 14 -2.36 28.94 -39.60
N SER A 15 -1.43 29.04 -38.65
CA SER A 15 -0.62 27.92 -38.15
C SER A 15 -0.52 27.90 -36.62
N LEU A 16 -1.59 28.29 -35.92
CA LEU A 16 -1.84 27.76 -34.59
C LEU A 16 -2.15 26.27 -34.78
N ARG A 17 -1.15 25.41 -34.58
CA ARG A 17 -1.32 23.96 -34.77
C ARG A 17 -2.40 23.43 -33.81
N PRO A 18 -3.26 22.48 -34.23
CA PRO A 18 -4.25 21.82 -33.38
C PRO A 18 -3.76 21.02 -32.17
N VAL A 19 -2.55 21.25 -31.69
CA VAL A 19 -1.84 20.32 -30.79
C VAL A 19 -2.11 20.63 -29.31
N ASP A 20 -2.37 21.89 -28.94
CA ASP A 20 -2.37 22.28 -27.52
C ASP A 20 -3.73 22.12 -26.82
N TYR A 21 -4.83 21.95 -27.56
CA TYR A 21 -6.15 21.66 -27.00
C TYR A 21 -6.48 20.17 -26.85
N GLU A 22 -5.74 19.26 -27.49
CA GLU A 22 -5.96 17.80 -27.32
C GLU A 22 -5.48 17.27 -25.96
N TRP A 23 -4.52 17.93 -25.31
CA TRP A 23 -3.93 17.46 -24.04
C TRP A 23 -4.83 17.68 -22.82
N HIS A 24 -5.73 18.66 -22.86
CA HIS A 24 -6.68 18.92 -21.77
C HIS A 24 -7.79 17.86 -21.66
N LEU A 25 -8.01 17.03 -22.69
CA LEU A 25 -9.24 16.23 -22.81
C LEU A 25 -9.16 14.78 -22.30
N ARG A 26 -8.12 14.37 -21.56
CA ARG A 26 -8.02 13.00 -20.99
C ARG A 26 -7.74 12.96 -19.49
N MET A 27 -8.63 13.56 -18.70
CA MET A 27 -8.89 12.98 -17.38
C MET A 27 -9.29 11.52 -17.57
N ARG A 28 -8.51 10.58 -17.01
CA ARG A 28 -8.84 9.16 -17.06
C ARG A 28 -10.12 8.90 -16.24
N LEU A 29 -11.02 8.07 -16.74
CA LEU A 29 -12.22 7.62 -15.99
C LEU A 29 -11.82 7.16 -14.56
N PRO A 30 -12.59 7.46 -13.49
CA PRO A 30 -12.29 7.01 -12.12
C PRO A 30 -12.55 5.50 -11.89
N SER A 31 -12.16 4.64 -12.84
CA SER A 31 -12.35 3.19 -12.79
C SER A 31 -11.78 2.53 -11.52
N SER A 32 -10.65 3.00 -10.99
CA SER A 32 -10.09 2.47 -9.74
C SER A 32 -10.94 2.75 -8.50
N ILE A 33 -11.74 3.83 -8.53
CA ILE A 33 -12.70 4.14 -7.46
C ILE A 33 -13.88 3.17 -7.57
N PHE A 34 -14.44 3.04 -8.77
CA PHE A 34 -15.52 2.09 -9.05
C PHE A 34 -15.16 0.67 -8.62
N VAL A 35 -14.01 0.14 -9.06
CA VAL A 35 -13.53 -1.20 -8.67
C VAL A 35 -13.38 -1.34 -7.15
N SER A 36 -12.85 -0.33 -6.47
CA SER A 36 -12.72 -0.36 -5.00
C SER A 36 -14.08 -0.43 -4.29
N VAL A 37 -15.09 0.24 -4.83
CA VAL A 37 -16.43 0.30 -4.25
C VAL A 37 -17.21 -0.97 -4.58
N SER A 38 -17.09 -1.50 -5.80
CA SER A 38 -17.65 -2.80 -6.18
C SER A 38 -17.10 -3.94 -5.32
N LEU A 39 -15.79 -3.95 -5.06
CA LEU A 39 -15.17 -4.94 -4.16
C LEU A 39 -15.66 -4.76 -2.72
N PHE A 40 -15.71 -3.53 -2.20
CA PHE A 40 -16.26 -3.25 -0.87
C PHE A 40 -17.70 -3.76 -0.72
N THR A 41 -18.59 -3.40 -1.65
CA THR A 41 -19.99 -3.87 -1.63
C THR A 41 -20.09 -5.39 -1.77
N ALA A 42 -19.33 -6.01 -2.67
CA ALA A 42 -19.33 -7.46 -2.84
C ALA A 42 -18.91 -8.20 -1.55
N GLU A 43 -17.87 -7.72 -0.87
CA GLU A 43 -17.40 -8.27 0.41
C GLU A 43 -18.44 -8.11 1.52
N THR A 44 -19.08 -6.93 1.63
CA THR A 44 -20.17 -6.71 2.60
C THR A 44 -21.38 -7.60 2.31
N THR A 45 -21.80 -7.74 1.04
CA THR A 45 -22.88 -8.65 0.65
C THR A 45 -22.53 -10.12 0.93
N ALA A 46 -21.29 -10.53 0.64
CA ALA A 46 -20.80 -11.88 0.96
C ALA A 46 -20.81 -12.14 2.48
N ALA A 47 -20.36 -11.19 3.29
CA ALA A 47 -20.39 -11.29 4.75
C ALA A 47 -21.82 -11.37 5.31
N LEU A 48 -22.76 -10.59 4.77
CA LEU A 48 -24.17 -10.64 5.17
C LEU A 48 -24.83 -11.97 4.78
N TYR A 49 -24.55 -12.48 3.57
CA TYR A 49 -25.01 -13.78 3.11
C TYR A 49 -24.50 -14.92 4.01
N LEU A 50 -23.18 -14.98 4.24
CA LEU A 50 -22.56 -15.96 5.14
C LEU A 50 -23.09 -15.85 6.57
N SER A 51 -23.24 -14.63 7.09
CA SER A 51 -23.83 -14.37 8.41
C SER A 51 -25.29 -14.87 8.53
N SER A 52 -26.06 -14.82 7.44
CA SER A 52 -27.41 -15.41 7.40
C SER A 52 -27.36 -16.94 7.40
N THR A 53 -26.43 -17.54 6.66
CA THR A 53 -26.24 -19.00 6.61
C THR A 53 -25.76 -19.54 7.96
N TYR A 54 -24.71 -18.96 8.55
CA TYR A 54 -24.26 -19.35 9.89
C TYR A 54 -25.36 -19.16 10.96
N ARG A 55 -26.28 -18.21 10.76
CA ARG A 55 -27.45 -18.06 11.65
C ARG A 55 -28.49 -19.17 11.46
N SER A 56 -28.79 -19.60 10.23
CA SER A 56 -29.72 -20.72 9.99
C SER A 56 -29.16 -22.03 10.54
N ASP A 57 -27.84 -22.19 10.49
CA ASP A 57 -27.16 -23.43 10.83
C ASP A 57 -26.81 -23.50 12.34
N GLY A 58 -27.04 -22.41 13.09
CA GLY A 58 -26.82 -22.33 14.55
C GLY A 58 -25.42 -21.86 14.96
N ASP A 59 -24.51 -21.67 14.01
CA ASP A 59 -23.09 -21.33 14.19
C ASP A 59 -22.84 -19.86 14.61
N GLN A 60 -23.27 -19.50 15.82
CA GLN A 60 -23.15 -18.14 16.37
C GLN A 60 -21.70 -17.61 16.41
N ILE A 61 -20.70 -18.49 16.59
CA ILE A 61 -19.28 -18.10 16.64
C ILE A 61 -18.78 -17.68 15.24
N TRP A 62 -19.10 -18.45 14.20
CA TRP A 62 -18.72 -18.11 12.81
C TRP A 62 -19.46 -16.88 12.31
N GLN A 63 -20.74 -16.73 12.67
CA GLN A 63 -21.48 -15.47 12.47
C GLN A 63 -20.76 -14.29 13.15
N GLY A 64 -20.43 -14.42 14.44
CA GLY A 64 -19.79 -13.36 15.23
C GLY A 64 -18.45 -12.90 14.65
N LEU A 65 -17.56 -13.85 14.32
CA LEU A 65 -16.25 -13.54 13.73
C LEU A 65 -16.35 -12.92 12.33
N THR A 66 -17.25 -13.44 11.48
CA THR A 66 -17.46 -12.88 10.12
C THR A 66 -17.99 -11.44 10.18
N LEU A 67 -18.96 -11.18 11.07
CA LEU A 67 -19.48 -9.82 11.28
C LEU A 67 -18.42 -8.90 11.91
N LEU A 68 -17.60 -9.39 12.85
CA LEU A 68 -16.55 -8.60 13.48
C LEU A 68 -15.52 -8.08 12.47
N PHE A 69 -14.93 -8.96 11.64
CA PHE A 69 -13.95 -8.55 10.64
C PHE A 69 -14.53 -7.59 9.60
N THR A 70 -15.77 -7.82 9.18
CA THR A 70 -16.47 -6.95 8.22
C THR A 70 -16.78 -5.58 8.83
N LEU A 71 -17.35 -5.55 10.05
CA LEU A 71 -17.83 -4.33 10.69
C LEU A 71 -16.69 -3.41 11.13
N VAL A 72 -15.67 -3.97 11.80
CA VAL A 72 -14.48 -3.20 12.22
C VAL A 72 -13.87 -2.52 11.00
N THR A 73 -13.64 -3.27 9.92
CA THR A 73 -12.99 -2.73 8.74
C THR A 73 -13.87 -1.73 7.99
N SER A 74 -15.19 -1.97 7.92
CA SER A 74 -16.16 -1.00 7.39
C SER A 74 -16.10 0.34 8.13
N VAL A 75 -16.02 0.32 9.46
CA VAL A 75 -15.87 1.53 10.29
C VAL A 75 -14.53 2.23 10.02
N LEU A 76 -13.40 1.50 9.97
CA LEU A 76 -12.09 2.08 9.65
C LEU A 76 -12.09 2.75 8.26
N VAL A 77 -12.72 2.11 7.26
CA VAL A 77 -12.87 2.65 5.90
C VAL A 77 -13.72 3.93 5.89
N GLN A 78 -14.85 3.94 6.60
CA GLN A 78 -15.71 5.12 6.71
C GLN A 78 -14.98 6.30 7.37
N LEU A 79 -14.35 6.07 8.53
CA LEU A 79 -13.61 7.09 9.27
C LEU A 79 -12.47 7.69 8.42
N THR A 80 -11.75 6.86 7.67
CA THR A 80 -10.72 7.30 6.73
C THR A 80 -11.30 8.18 5.61
N LEU A 81 -12.46 7.82 5.05
CA LEU A 81 -13.12 8.66 4.03
C LEU A 81 -13.63 9.99 4.61
N THR A 82 -14.27 9.96 5.79
CA THR A 82 -14.80 11.15 6.50
C THR A 82 -13.70 12.17 6.75
N PHE A 83 -12.55 11.69 7.24
CA PHE A 83 -11.43 12.56 7.59
C PHE A 83 -10.74 13.14 6.35
N ILE A 84 -10.41 12.32 5.33
CA ILE A 84 -9.68 12.82 4.14
C ILE A 84 -10.47 13.91 3.40
N HIS A 85 -11.81 13.86 3.40
CA HIS A 85 -12.66 14.90 2.79
C HIS A 85 -12.96 16.07 3.74
N ARG A 86 -12.51 15.99 5.00
CA ARG A 86 -12.72 16.92 6.12
C ARG A 86 -14.20 17.23 6.34
N ASP A 87 -15.02 16.17 6.36
CA ASP A 87 -16.47 16.30 6.38
C ASP A 87 -17.03 16.87 7.67
N LEU A 88 -16.38 16.55 8.79
CA LEU A 88 -16.72 17.05 10.12
C LEU A 88 -16.55 18.58 10.22
N SER A 89 -15.68 19.19 9.38
CA SER A 89 -15.46 20.64 9.35
C SER A 89 -16.21 21.36 8.22
N ARG A 90 -17.15 20.68 7.54
CA ARG A 90 -17.83 21.19 6.34
C ARG A 90 -19.35 21.24 6.46
N ASP A 91 -19.89 20.99 7.66
CA ASP A 91 -21.32 21.05 7.98
C ASP A 91 -22.21 20.32 6.96
N ARG A 92 -21.83 19.09 6.59
CA ARG A 92 -22.59 18.21 5.70
C ARG A 92 -23.26 17.05 6.48
N PRO A 93 -24.30 17.32 7.31
CA PRO A 93 -24.88 16.32 8.20
C PRO A 93 -25.47 15.11 7.44
N LEU A 94 -26.04 15.33 6.24
CA LEU A 94 -26.53 14.23 5.40
C LEU A 94 -25.43 13.28 4.95
N VAL A 95 -24.24 13.79 4.61
CA VAL A 95 -23.13 12.94 4.20
C VAL A 95 -22.56 12.19 5.40
N LEU A 96 -22.45 12.86 6.56
CA LEU A 96 -22.02 12.23 7.81
C LEU A 96 -23.02 11.13 8.26
N LEU A 97 -24.34 11.36 8.09
CA LEU A 97 -25.37 10.34 8.30
C LEU A 97 -25.23 9.14 7.36
N LEU A 98 -24.96 9.37 6.07
CA LEU A 98 -24.71 8.26 5.13
C LEU A 98 -23.39 7.54 5.40
N HIS A 99 -22.39 8.21 5.97
CA HIS A 99 -21.22 7.53 6.52
C HIS A 99 -21.60 6.64 7.72
N ILE A 100 -22.36 7.14 8.71
CA ILE A 100 -22.88 6.34 9.85
C ILE A 100 -23.68 5.11 9.37
N LEU A 101 -24.47 5.25 8.29
CA LEU A 101 -25.23 4.16 7.66
C LEU A 101 -24.37 3.22 6.79
N GLN A 102 -23.04 3.35 6.83
CA GLN A 102 -22.04 2.58 6.05
C GLN A 102 -22.10 2.77 4.52
N LEU A 103 -22.86 3.75 4.03
CA LEU A 103 -23.00 4.08 2.61
C LEU A 103 -21.92 5.07 2.12
N GLY A 104 -21.05 5.57 3.01
CA GLY A 104 -19.99 6.53 2.71
C GLY A 104 -19.16 6.22 1.44
N PRO A 105 -18.63 4.99 1.25
CA PRO A 105 -17.92 4.61 0.02
C PRO A 105 -18.74 4.79 -1.26
N ILE A 106 -20.05 4.52 -1.22
CA ILE A 106 -20.95 4.65 -2.37
C ILE A 106 -21.19 6.14 -2.68
N VAL A 107 -21.47 6.96 -1.66
CA VAL A 107 -21.64 8.42 -1.82
C VAL A 107 -20.39 9.07 -2.42
N ARG A 108 -19.20 8.71 -1.91
CA ARG A 108 -17.91 9.23 -2.40
C ARG A 108 -17.56 8.73 -3.80
N CYS A 109 -18.05 7.56 -4.19
CA CYS A 109 -17.99 7.08 -5.57
C CYS A 109 -18.82 8.01 -6.48
N LEU A 110 -20.09 8.22 -6.13
CA LEU A 110 -21.02 9.05 -6.90
C LEU A 110 -20.51 10.50 -7.01
N GLU A 111 -20.00 11.10 -5.93
CA GLU A 111 -19.41 12.44 -5.95
C GLU A 111 -18.21 12.51 -6.92
N ALA A 112 -17.30 11.53 -6.92
CA ALA A 112 -16.18 11.47 -7.86
C ALA A 112 -16.62 11.31 -9.32
N PHE A 113 -17.69 10.57 -9.60
CA PHE A 113 -18.29 10.46 -10.94
C PHE A 113 -19.02 11.75 -11.36
N CYS A 114 -19.73 12.42 -10.45
CA CYS A 114 -20.33 13.73 -10.70
C CYS A 114 -19.27 14.79 -11.00
N ILE A 115 -18.17 14.82 -10.24
CA ILE A 115 -17.02 15.72 -10.50
C ILE A 115 -16.48 15.45 -11.90
N TYR A 116 -16.23 14.18 -12.26
CA TYR A 116 -15.79 13.79 -13.61
C TYR A 116 -16.76 14.21 -14.73
N GLY A 117 -18.08 14.08 -14.51
CA GLY A 117 -19.11 14.51 -15.47
C GLY A 117 -19.33 16.03 -15.55
N SER A 118 -18.87 16.79 -14.56
CA SER A 118 -18.99 18.26 -14.49
C SER A 118 -17.82 19.03 -15.11
N VAL A 119 -16.74 18.32 -15.50
CA VAL A 119 -15.56 18.87 -16.18
C VAL A 119 -15.98 19.64 -17.44
N GLY A 120 -15.44 20.84 -17.62
CA GLY A 120 -15.75 21.71 -18.76
C GLY A 120 -17.10 22.44 -18.72
N ARG A 121 -17.88 22.33 -17.63
CA ARG A 121 -19.10 23.16 -17.42
C ARG A 121 -18.93 24.26 -16.37
N VAL A 122 -18.04 24.07 -15.40
CA VAL A 122 -17.74 25.03 -14.33
C VAL A 122 -16.24 25.01 -14.07
N GLU A 123 -15.50 25.86 -14.80
CA GLU A 123 -14.06 26.05 -14.62
C GLU A 123 -13.77 27.53 -14.34
N GLU A 124 -13.65 27.87 -13.06
CA GLU A 124 -12.88 29.05 -12.66
C GLU A 124 -11.39 28.65 -12.57
N PRO A 125 -10.48 29.39 -13.23
CA PRO A 125 -9.05 29.09 -13.21
C PRO A 125 -8.38 29.51 -11.89
N TYR A 126 -7.15 29.00 -11.67
CA TYR A 126 -6.26 29.25 -10.51
C TYR A 126 -6.63 28.46 -9.23
N VAL A 127 -5.73 27.88 -8.41
CA VAL A 127 -4.26 27.97 -8.18
C VAL A 127 -3.80 26.57 -7.67
N SER A 128 -2.59 26.01 -7.86
CA SER A 128 -1.39 26.31 -8.68
C SER A 128 -0.42 25.10 -8.66
N ILE A 129 0.62 25.12 -9.51
CA ILE A 129 1.91 24.39 -9.47
C ILE A 129 1.96 23.06 -8.69
N THR A 130 1.93 21.93 -9.41
CA THR A 130 2.73 20.75 -9.03
C THR A 130 3.95 20.67 -9.93
N ARG A 131 5.12 21.07 -9.41
CA ARG A 131 6.40 20.93 -10.07
C ARG A 131 6.90 19.50 -9.86
N LYS A 132 6.53 18.57 -10.75
CA LYS A 132 7.01 17.19 -10.71
C LYS A 132 8.12 17.00 -11.74
N ARG A 133 9.21 16.37 -11.33
CA ARG A 133 10.34 16.07 -12.24
C ARG A 133 9.98 14.87 -13.08
N GLN A 134 9.97 15.00 -14.40
CA GLN A 134 9.81 13.81 -15.23
C GLN A 134 11.14 13.01 -15.21
N MET A 135 11.05 11.69 -15.14
CA MET A 135 12.26 10.84 -15.06
C MET A 135 13.15 11.04 -16.30
N PRO A 136 14.47 11.23 -16.13
CA PRO A 136 15.37 11.52 -17.24
C PRO A 136 15.46 10.37 -18.25
N ARG A 137 14.77 10.53 -19.40
CA ARG A 137 14.91 9.64 -20.58
C ARG A 137 16.18 10.00 -21.37
N GLY A 138 17.34 9.92 -20.73
CA GLY A 138 18.64 10.19 -21.36
C GLY A 138 19.49 11.28 -20.70
N GLY A 139 19.29 11.56 -19.41
CA GLY A 139 20.12 12.49 -18.63
C GLY A 139 19.53 13.88 -18.42
N GLN A 140 18.48 14.27 -19.15
CA GLN A 140 17.74 15.51 -18.92
C GLN A 140 16.50 15.24 -18.06
N SER A 141 16.46 15.77 -16.84
CA SER A 141 15.28 15.81 -15.99
C SER A 141 14.49 17.07 -16.31
N GLU A 142 13.33 16.94 -16.94
CA GLU A 142 12.47 18.08 -17.26
C GLU A 142 11.57 18.40 -16.06
N GLU A 143 11.59 19.66 -15.60
CA GLU A 143 10.71 20.14 -14.54
C GLU A 143 9.37 20.56 -15.16
N VAL A 144 8.38 19.67 -15.13
CA VAL A 144 7.06 19.94 -15.70
C VAL A 144 6.21 20.65 -14.65
N GLU A 145 5.93 21.92 -14.87
CA GLU A 145 4.97 22.69 -14.07
C GLU A 145 3.54 22.37 -14.52
N ARG A 146 2.94 21.35 -13.89
CA ARG A 146 1.55 20.98 -14.19
C ARG A 146 0.59 21.88 -13.42
N GLN A 147 -0.19 22.67 -14.15
CA GLN A 147 -1.39 23.32 -13.63
C GLN A 147 -2.50 22.27 -13.54
N VAL A 148 -3.03 22.07 -12.34
CA VAL A 148 -4.07 21.07 -12.05
C VAL A 148 -5.36 21.82 -11.76
N GLY A 149 -6.41 21.59 -12.55
CA GLY A 149 -7.70 22.23 -12.33
C GLY A 149 -8.35 21.80 -11.01
N GLN A 150 -9.21 22.64 -10.42
CA GLN A 150 -9.82 22.34 -9.11
C GLN A 150 -10.59 21.00 -9.10
N ALA A 151 -11.22 20.63 -10.23
CA ALA A 151 -11.88 19.34 -10.43
C ALA A 151 -10.87 18.16 -10.48
N GLU A 152 -9.73 18.33 -11.16
CA GLU A 152 -8.67 17.30 -11.21
C GLU A 152 -8.02 17.10 -9.84
N GLY A 153 -7.80 18.18 -9.08
CA GLY A 153 -7.28 18.13 -7.70
C GLY A 153 -8.24 17.43 -6.73
N LYS A 154 -9.54 17.71 -6.81
CA LYS A 154 -10.59 16.96 -6.07
C LYS A 154 -10.61 15.48 -6.48
N LEU A 155 -10.54 15.18 -7.78
CA LEU A 155 -10.55 13.81 -8.27
C LEU A 155 -9.27 13.04 -7.86
N PHE A 156 -8.12 13.73 -7.76
CA PHE A 156 -6.89 13.17 -7.22
C PHE A 156 -7.02 12.79 -5.74
N THR A 157 -7.56 13.68 -4.89
CA THR A 157 -7.80 13.37 -3.47
C THR A 157 -8.79 12.21 -3.30
N HIS A 158 -9.89 12.15 -4.06
CA HIS A 158 -10.76 10.96 -4.08
C HIS A 158 -9.99 9.68 -4.46
N ARG A 159 -9.19 9.69 -5.54
CA ARG A 159 -8.40 8.52 -5.98
C ARG A 159 -7.36 8.08 -4.94
N ALA A 160 -6.77 9.02 -4.21
CA ALA A 160 -5.83 8.76 -3.12
C ALA A 160 -6.54 8.17 -1.88
N ALA A 161 -7.69 8.73 -1.50
CA ALA A 161 -8.51 8.21 -0.41
C ALA A 161 -8.92 6.75 -0.66
N PHE A 162 -9.48 6.46 -1.84
CA PHE A 162 -9.84 5.09 -2.25
C PHE A 162 -8.63 4.17 -2.44
N ALA A 163 -7.41 4.69 -2.69
CA ALA A 163 -6.21 3.87 -2.63
C ALA A 163 -5.98 3.36 -1.20
N ARG A 164 -6.01 4.26 -0.21
CA ARG A 164 -5.71 3.95 1.19
C ARG A 164 -6.79 3.04 1.80
N THR A 165 -8.07 3.33 1.57
CA THR A 165 -9.16 2.47 2.08
C THR A 165 -9.21 1.09 1.43
N SER A 166 -8.81 0.94 0.15
CA SER A 166 -8.68 -0.39 -0.46
C SER A 166 -7.60 -1.27 0.22
N VAL A 167 -6.54 -0.66 0.77
CA VAL A 167 -5.52 -1.39 1.55
C VAL A 167 -6.07 -1.78 2.92
N ILE A 168 -6.75 -0.86 3.61
CA ILE A 168 -7.41 -1.13 4.90
C ILE A 168 -8.43 -2.28 4.76
N GLN A 169 -9.31 -2.20 3.76
CA GLN A 169 -10.33 -3.24 3.47
C GLN A 169 -9.68 -4.60 3.21
N ALA A 170 -8.66 -4.65 2.37
CA ALA A 170 -7.96 -5.87 2.00
C ALA A 170 -7.33 -6.61 3.19
N PHE A 171 -6.58 -5.91 4.04
CA PHE A 171 -5.74 -6.56 5.06
C PHE A 171 -6.39 -6.71 6.43
N LEU A 172 -7.34 -5.83 6.79
CA LEU A 172 -8.04 -5.92 8.08
C LEU A 172 -9.42 -6.60 7.96
N GLY A 173 -10.03 -6.58 6.77
CA GLY A 173 -11.31 -7.24 6.49
C GLY A 173 -11.12 -8.52 5.68
N SER A 174 -10.83 -8.38 4.38
CA SER A 174 -10.83 -9.50 3.43
C SER A 174 -9.83 -10.60 3.76
N ALA A 175 -8.63 -10.30 4.28
CA ALA A 175 -7.63 -11.32 4.60
C ALA A 175 -7.98 -12.18 5.83
N PRO A 176 -8.38 -11.62 6.99
CA PRO A 176 -8.98 -12.40 8.08
C PRO A 176 -10.25 -13.16 7.65
N GLN A 177 -11.12 -12.53 6.86
CA GLN A 177 -12.36 -13.13 6.38
C GLN A 177 -12.11 -14.33 5.44
N LEU A 178 -11.18 -14.22 4.48
CA LEU A 178 -10.76 -15.33 3.62
C LEU A 178 -10.13 -16.47 4.43
N THR A 179 -9.30 -16.14 5.42
CA THR A 179 -8.66 -17.11 6.32
C THR A 179 -9.74 -17.89 7.09
N LEU A 180 -10.76 -17.21 7.61
CA LEU A 180 -11.89 -17.82 8.31
C LEU A 180 -12.75 -18.69 7.38
N GLN A 181 -13.11 -18.19 6.18
CA GLN A 181 -13.89 -18.94 5.20
C GLN A 181 -13.18 -20.22 4.75
N LEU A 182 -11.87 -20.14 4.44
CA LEU A 182 -11.07 -21.30 4.05
C LEU A 182 -10.96 -22.30 5.22
N TYR A 183 -10.84 -21.84 6.46
CA TYR A 183 -10.82 -22.70 7.64
C TYR A 183 -12.15 -23.45 7.84
N ILE A 184 -13.28 -22.75 7.74
CA ILE A 184 -14.61 -23.35 7.82
C ILE A 184 -14.82 -24.36 6.67
N CYS A 185 -14.39 -24.02 5.44
CA CYS A 185 -14.45 -24.92 4.30
C CYS A 185 -13.62 -26.21 4.49
N VAL A 186 -12.44 -26.12 5.09
CA VAL A 186 -11.58 -27.28 5.42
C VAL A 186 -12.24 -28.16 6.49
N LEU A 187 -12.94 -27.60 7.47
CA LEU A 187 -13.64 -28.36 8.50
C LEU A 187 -14.94 -29.01 7.99
N GLN A 188 -15.77 -28.27 7.24
CA GLN A 188 -17.12 -28.69 6.85
C GLN A 188 -17.17 -29.45 5.50
N GLN A 189 -16.07 -29.50 4.74
CA GLN A 189 -15.96 -30.10 3.40
C GLN A 189 -16.96 -29.57 2.33
N GLY A 190 -17.70 -28.50 2.63
CA GLY A 190 -18.70 -27.90 1.73
C GLY A 190 -18.09 -26.98 0.68
N VAL A 191 -18.34 -27.27 -0.60
CA VAL A 191 -17.77 -26.51 -1.75
C VAL A 191 -18.50 -25.18 -2.02
N SER A 192 -19.66 -24.94 -1.41
CA SER A 192 -20.58 -23.82 -1.74
C SER A 192 -20.00 -22.41 -1.55
N ILE A 193 -18.96 -22.25 -0.72
CA ILE A 193 -18.38 -20.93 -0.36
C ILE A 193 -17.24 -20.51 -1.33
N GLY A 194 -16.77 -21.42 -2.21
CA GLY A 194 -15.58 -21.19 -3.04
C GLY A 194 -15.59 -19.91 -3.88
N THR A 195 -16.74 -19.52 -4.45
CA THR A 195 -16.87 -18.28 -5.22
C THR A 195 -16.64 -17.03 -4.37
N LEU A 196 -17.10 -17.03 -3.11
CA LEU A 196 -16.91 -15.91 -2.20
C LEU A 196 -15.43 -15.79 -1.80
N MET A 197 -14.76 -16.92 -1.56
CA MET A 197 -13.32 -16.97 -1.28
C MET A 197 -12.48 -16.44 -2.45
N VAL A 198 -12.88 -16.70 -3.71
CA VAL A 198 -12.22 -16.12 -4.89
C VAL A 198 -12.40 -14.60 -4.93
N ILE A 199 -13.59 -14.08 -4.60
CA ILE A 199 -13.84 -12.63 -4.51
C ILE A 199 -12.97 -12.01 -3.41
N SER A 200 -12.92 -12.60 -2.21
CA SER A 200 -12.08 -12.10 -1.12
C SER A 200 -10.59 -12.18 -1.46
N LEU A 201 -10.12 -13.24 -2.12
CA LEU A 201 -8.74 -13.31 -2.61
C LEU A 201 -8.43 -12.20 -3.63
N LEU A 202 -9.33 -11.94 -4.59
CA LEU A 202 -9.18 -10.84 -5.54
C LEU A 202 -9.20 -9.47 -4.86
N SER A 203 -10.02 -9.30 -3.82
CA SER A 203 -10.04 -8.09 -2.96
C SER A 203 -8.68 -7.86 -2.30
N ILE A 204 -8.10 -8.88 -1.65
CA ILE A 204 -6.81 -8.76 -0.97
C ILE A 204 -5.70 -8.48 -1.99
N VAL A 205 -5.67 -9.19 -3.12
CA VAL A 205 -4.66 -8.98 -4.17
C VAL A 205 -4.78 -7.59 -4.80
N TYR A 206 -5.99 -7.06 -4.99
CA TYR A 206 -6.19 -5.68 -5.45
C TYR A 206 -5.69 -4.66 -4.42
N GLY A 207 -5.99 -4.85 -3.12
CA GLY A 207 -5.45 -4.00 -2.06
C GLY A 207 -3.92 -4.09 -1.95
N ALA A 208 -3.33 -5.27 -2.06
CA ALA A 208 -1.88 -5.48 -2.09
C ALA A 208 -1.22 -4.81 -3.31
N LEU A 209 -1.85 -4.89 -4.48
CA LEU A 209 -1.44 -4.17 -5.68
C LEU A 209 -1.49 -2.65 -5.46
N ARG A 210 -2.57 -2.12 -4.90
CA ARG A 210 -2.71 -0.69 -4.56
C ARG A 210 -1.69 -0.25 -3.51
N CYS A 211 -1.39 -1.09 -2.52
CA CYS A 211 -0.34 -0.87 -1.52
C CYS A 211 1.04 -0.73 -2.18
N ASN A 212 1.44 -1.65 -3.06
CA ASN A 212 2.70 -1.56 -3.81
C ASN A 212 2.81 -0.30 -4.67
N ILE A 213 1.75 0.04 -5.40
CA ILE A 213 1.74 1.22 -6.27
C ILE A 213 1.80 2.52 -5.43
N LEU A 214 1.11 2.56 -4.29
CA LEU A 214 1.19 3.66 -3.33
C LEU A 214 2.61 3.77 -2.72
N ALA A 215 3.21 2.65 -2.31
CA ALA A 215 4.57 2.59 -1.79
C ALA A 215 5.61 3.15 -2.77
N ILE A 216 5.53 2.75 -4.04
CA ILE A 216 6.40 3.27 -5.11
C ILE A 216 6.18 4.77 -5.30
N LYS A 217 4.92 5.24 -5.29
CA LYS A 217 4.64 6.67 -5.45
C LYS A 217 5.19 7.52 -4.31
N ILE A 218 5.03 7.11 -3.06
CA ILE A 218 5.57 7.83 -1.90
C ILE A 218 7.10 7.82 -1.91
N LYS A 219 7.71 6.68 -2.25
CA LYS A 219 9.16 6.52 -2.31
C LYS A 219 9.83 7.40 -3.38
N TYR A 220 9.10 7.73 -4.46
CA TYR A 220 9.57 8.51 -5.60
C TYR A 220 8.63 9.69 -5.90
N ASP A 221 8.09 10.36 -4.88
CA ASP A 221 7.03 11.39 -5.08
C ASP A 221 7.52 12.62 -5.87
N ASP A 222 8.82 12.90 -5.81
CA ASP A 222 9.50 13.91 -6.64
C ASP A 222 9.33 13.66 -8.16
N TYR A 223 9.01 12.42 -8.55
CA TYR A 223 8.93 11.95 -9.94
C TYR A 223 7.52 11.57 -10.37
N GLU A 224 7.15 11.89 -11.62
CA GLU A 224 5.92 11.36 -12.21
C GLU A 224 6.09 9.87 -12.60
N VAL A 225 5.68 8.97 -11.71
CA VAL A 225 5.78 7.52 -11.91
C VAL A 225 4.58 6.95 -12.67
N ASP A 226 4.71 6.83 -14.00
CA ASP A 226 3.73 6.11 -14.84
C ASP A 226 4.09 4.61 -14.92
N VAL A 227 3.17 3.75 -14.49
CA VAL A 227 3.40 2.30 -14.34
C VAL A 227 2.83 1.55 -15.56
N ARG A 228 3.65 0.70 -16.19
CA ARG A 228 3.26 -0.05 -17.40
C ARG A 228 2.21 -1.15 -17.08
N PRO A 229 1.27 -1.48 -17.99
CA PRO A 229 0.30 -2.56 -17.78
C PRO A 229 0.94 -3.92 -17.40
N ALA A 230 2.06 -4.29 -18.02
CA ALA A 230 2.80 -5.50 -17.68
C ALA A 230 3.33 -5.51 -16.22
N ALA A 231 3.64 -4.34 -15.66
CA ALA A 231 4.05 -4.23 -14.27
C ALA A 231 2.88 -4.49 -13.30
N TYR A 232 1.67 -4.01 -13.63
CA TYR A 232 0.46 -4.35 -12.87
C TYR A 232 0.19 -5.86 -12.88
N LEU A 233 0.30 -6.53 -14.04
CA LEU A 233 0.15 -7.98 -14.14
C LEU A 233 1.21 -8.73 -13.33
N CYS A 234 2.47 -8.30 -13.39
CA CYS A 234 3.57 -8.93 -12.65
C CYS A 234 3.39 -8.79 -11.12
N ILE A 235 2.97 -7.62 -10.63
CA ILE A 235 2.63 -7.43 -9.21
C ILE A 235 1.40 -8.26 -8.84
N PHE A 236 0.37 -8.30 -9.68
CA PHE A 236 -0.84 -9.10 -9.44
C PHE A 236 -0.50 -10.59 -9.26
N LEU A 237 0.33 -11.17 -10.13
CA LEU A 237 0.76 -12.56 -10.04
C LEU A 237 1.64 -12.81 -8.80
N TRP A 238 2.65 -11.97 -8.56
CA TRP A 238 3.49 -12.01 -7.34
C TRP A 238 2.62 -12.04 -6.08
N ARG A 239 1.69 -11.10 -5.94
CA ARG A 239 0.86 -10.98 -4.73
C ARG A 239 -0.20 -12.07 -4.62
N SER A 240 -0.76 -12.55 -5.73
CA SER A 240 -1.66 -13.71 -5.73
C SER A 240 -0.99 -14.95 -5.14
N PHE A 241 0.21 -15.31 -5.63
CA PHE A 241 0.92 -16.49 -5.14
C PHE A 241 1.43 -16.32 -3.70
N GLU A 242 1.93 -15.13 -3.33
CA GLU A 242 2.41 -14.85 -1.97
C GLU A 242 1.28 -14.98 -0.93
N ILE A 243 0.15 -14.31 -1.17
CA ILE A 243 -0.98 -14.24 -0.24
C ILE A 243 -1.73 -15.58 -0.21
N ALA A 244 -2.05 -16.18 -1.36
CA ALA A 244 -2.77 -17.46 -1.41
C ALA A 244 -1.99 -18.55 -0.67
N THR A 245 -0.68 -18.65 -0.91
CA THR A 245 0.16 -19.62 -0.18
C THR A 245 0.15 -19.35 1.32
N ARG A 246 0.35 -18.09 1.74
CA ARG A 246 0.38 -17.74 3.17
C ARG A 246 -0.94 -18.08 3.88
N VAL A 247 -2.08 -17.72 3.29
CA VAL A 247 -3.40 -18.02 3.85
C VAL A 247 -3.65 -19.52 3.92
N THR A 248 -3.35 -20.28 2.85
CA THR A 248 -3.52 -21.73 2.86
C THR A 248 -2.63 -22.42 3.90
N VAL A 249 -1.37 -22.00 4.05
CA VAL A 249 -0.45 -22.56 5.05
C VAL A 249 -0.96 -22.32 6.48
N LEU A 250 -1.42 -21.10 6.79
CA LEU A 250 -1.97 -20.76 8.10
C LEU A 250 -3.22 -21.59 8.43
N VAL A 251 -4.12 -21.78 7.46
CA VAL A 251 -5.35 -22.57 7.65
C VAL A 251 -5.07 -24.07 7.77
N LEU A 252 -4.18 -24.63 6.94
CA LEU A 252 -3.77 -26.02 7.08
C LEU A 252 -3.18 -26.25 8.49
N PHE A 253 -2.26 -25.41 8.92
CA PHE A 253 -1.70 -25.48 10.28
C PHE A 253 -2.78 -25.38 11.38
N SER A 254 -3.70 -24.40 11.30
CA SER A 254 -4.74 -24.23 12.31
C SER A 254 -5.75 -25.37 12.36
N SER A 255 -5.98 -26.08 11.24
CA SER A 255 -6.88 -27.25 11.20
C SER A 255 -6.41 -28.41 12.10
N VAL A 256 -5.10 -28.53 12.33
CA VAL A 256 -4.49 -29.60 13.13
C VAL A 256 -4.11 -29.10 14.52
N LEU A 257 -3.55 -27.89 14.63
CA LEU A 257 -3.05 -27.32 15.88
C LEU A 257 -3.81 -26.03 16.25
N GLN A 258 -5.11 -26.17 16.50
CA GLN A 258 -6.06 -25.07 16.73
C GLN A 258 -5.67 -24.09 17.84
N LEU A 259 -4.99 -24.54 18.91
CA LEU A 259 -4.53 -23.64 19.98
C LEU A 259 -3.24 -22.89 19.60
N TRP A 260 -2.36 -23.52 18.80
CA TRP A 260 -1.03 -22.99 18.48
C TRP A 260 -1.02 -21.96 17.35
N ILE A 261 -2.08 -21.86 16.53
CA ILE A 261 -2.21 -20.77 15.55
C ILE A 261 -2.22 -19.39 16.26
N LEU A 262 -2.84 -19.29 17.43
CA LEU A 262 -2.96 -18.04 18.18
C LEU A 262 -1.59 -17.44 18.57
N PRO A 263 -0.68 -18.16 19.26
CA PRO A 263 0.65 -17.63 19.55
C PRO A 263 1.49 -17.43 18.28
N VAL A 264 1.35 -18.24 17.24
CA VAL A 264 2.07 -18.03 15.95
C VAL A 264 1.65 -16.72 15.28
N VAL A 265 0.35 -16.45 15.20
CA VAL A 265 -0.22 -15.22 14.62
C VAL A 265 0.11 -14.01 15.48
N LEU A 266 -0.07 -14.09 16.80
CA LEU A 266 0.22 -12.99 17.72
C LEU A 266 1.71 -12.66 17.76
N LEU A 267 2.60 -13.64 17.84
CA LEU A 267 4.05 -13.41 17.85
C LEU A 267 4.49 -12.69 16.57
N ASN A 268 4.03 -13.16 15.41
CA ASN A 268 4.24 -12.47 14.14
C ASN A 268 3.74 -11.02 14.19
N PHE A 269 2.48 -10.82 14.57
CA PHE A 269 1.85 -9.52 14.60
C PHE A 269 2.61 -8.54 15.52
N PHE A 270 2.93 -8.95 16.75
CA PHE A 270 3.68 -8.13 17.70
C PHE A 270 5.10 -7.85 17.24
N LEU A 271 5.79 -8.79 16.57
CA LEU A 271 7.12 -8.53 15.99
C LEU A 271 7.08 -7.41 14.93
N PHE A 272 6.12 -7.45 14.00
CA PHE A 272 5.99 -6.39 12.98
C PHE A 272 5.44 -5.08 13.54
N PHE A 273 4.57 -5.14 14.56
CA PHE A 273 4.02 -3.97 15.23
C PHE A 273 5.09 -3.23 16.03
N LEU A 274 5.85 -3.95 16.88
CA LEU A 274 6.83 -3.35 17.78
C LEU A 274 8.14 -2.94 17.08
N TYR A 275 8.51 -3.57 15.96
CA TYR A 275 9.79 -3.29 15.28
C TYR A 275 10.01 -1.79 14.95
N PRO A 276 9.05 -1.05 14.35
CA PRO A 276 9.20 0.40 14.14
C PRO A 276 9.31 1.20 15.45
N TRP A 277 8.62 0.79 16.51
CA TRP A 277 8.68 1.46 17.83
C TRP A 277 10.03 1.24 18.53
N VAL A 278 10.63 0.05 18.41
CA VAL A 278 11.98 -0.23 18.92
C VAL A 278 13.02 0.62 18.18
N LEU A 279 12.94 0.70 16.84
CA LEU A 279 13.79 1.59 16.05
C LEU A 279 13.57 3.09 16.38
N PHE A 280 12.35 3.46 16.78
CA PHE A 280 12.07 4.81 17.25
C PHE A 280 12.79 5.09 18.57
N TRP A 281 12.58 4.23 19.56
CA TRP A 281 13.15 4.39 20.90
C TRP A 281 14.68 4.38 20.90
N GLN A 282 15.30 3.53 20.08
CA GLN A 282 16.76 3.44 19.94
C GLN A 282 17.42 4.68 19.34
N SER A 283 16.67 5.50 18.59
CA SER A 283 17.24 6.66 17.91
C SER A 283 17.40 7.90 18.80
N HIS A 284 16.71 7.92 19.95
CA HIS A 284 16.51 9.10 20.78
C HIS A 284 15.98 10.34 20.02
N SER A 285 15.31 10.15 18.87
CA SER A 285 14.64 11.23 18.13
C SER A 285 13.60 11.92 19.01
N PRO A 286 13.44 13.26 18.91
CA PRO A 286 12.24 13.91 19.42
C PRO A 286 11.00 13.29 18.78
N PHE A 287 9.90 13.25 19.54
CA PHE A 287 8.60 12.86 18.99
C PHE A 287 8.20 13.85 17.88
N PRO A 288 7.57 13.41 16.77
CA PRO A 288 7.28 14.29 15.65
C PRO A 288 6.18 15.30 15.99
N GLU A 289 6.59 16.45 16.53
CA GLU A 289 5.72 17.56 16.96
C GLU A 289 5.11 18.36 15.80
N ASN A 290 5.51 18.09 14.56
CA ASN A 290 5.16 18.87 13.37
C ASN A 290 4.25 18.15 12.35
N ILE A 291 3.61 17.02 12.70
CA ILE A 291 2.77 16.28 11.72
C ILE A 291 1.61 17.14 11.22
N GLU A 292 0.93 17.88 12.10
CA GLU A 292 0.06 19.01 11.71
C GLU A 292 0.03 19.99 12.90
N LYS A 293 0.07 21.32 12.66
CA LYS A 293 -0.08 22.35 13.73
C LYS A 293 -1.43 22.28 14.46
N THR A 294 -2.32 21.41 14.01
CA THR A 294 -3.69 21.16 14.50
C THR A 294 -3.80 19.87 15.32
N LEU A 295 -2.77 19.00 15.35
CA LEU A 295 -2.83 17.71 16.04
C LEU A 295 -2.21 17.78 17.45
N THR A 296 -2.95 17.27 18.44
CA THR A 296 -2.41 17.06 19.79
C THR A 296 -1.39 15.92 19.77
N ARG A 297 -0.42 15.94 20.70
CA ARG A 297 0.58 14.86 20.84
C ARG A 297 -0.08 13.48 21.02
N VAL A 298 -1.26 13.43 21.64
CA VAL A 298 -2.08 12.23 21.80
C VAL A 298 -2.65 11.76 20.47
N GLY A 299 -3.28 12.65 19.69
CA GLY A 299 -3.79 12.33 18.35
C GLY A 299 -2.71 11.79 17.42
N THR A 300 -1.54 12.45 17.38
CA THR A 300 -0.37 11.95 16.64
C THR A 300 0.05 10.55 17.09
N THR A 301 0.03 10.25 18.39
CA THR A 301 0.37 8.91 18.91
C THR A 301 -0.64 7.85 18.48
N ILE A 302 -1.94 8.16 18.51
CA ILE A 302 -3.01 7.25 18.04
C ILE A 302 -2.86 6.95 16.55
N VAL A 303 -2.62 7.98 15.75
CA VAL A 303 -2.38 7.89 14.30
C VAL A 303 -1.16 7.00 13.98
N LEU A 304 -0.05 7.19 14.69
CA LEU A 304 1.13 6.31 14.57
C LEU A 304 0.85 4.87 15.01
N CYS A 305 0.07 4.67 16.08
CA CYS A 305 -0.34 3.34 16.53
C CYS A 305 -1.14 2.61 15.43
N LEU A 306 -2.16 3.26 14.86
CA LEU A 306 -3.00 2.70 13.80
C LEU A 306 -2.22 2.44 12.50
N LEU A 307 -1.23 3.27 12.18
CA LEU A 307 -0.27 3.01 11.11
C LEU A 307 0.53 1.74 11.37
N THR A 308 1.14 1.60 12.56
CA THR A 308 1.93 0.41 12.90
C THR A 308 1.07 -0.84 12.98
N PHE A 309 -0.20 -0.72 13.38
CA PHE A 309 -1.20 -1.79 13.33
C PHE A 309 -1.50 -2.23 11.88
N LEU A 310 -1.79 -1.30 10.98
CA LEU A 310 -2.02 -1.60 9.56
C LEU A 310 -0.76 -2.17 8.90
N TYR A 311 0.42 -1.62 9.20
CA TYR A 311 1.71 -2.13 8.74
C TYR A 311 1.97 -3.57 9.21
N ALA A 312 1.67 -3.89 10.47
CA ALA A 312 1.76 -5.25 11.00
C ALA A 312 0.74 -6.18 10.31
N GLY A 313 -0.50 -5.73 10.11
CA GLY A 313 -1.53 -6.46 9.37
C GLY A 313 -1.13 -6.78 7.93
N ILE A 314 -0.58 -5.82 7.19
CA ILE A 314 -0.06 -6.05 5.84
C ILE A 314 1.08 -7.07 5.87
N ASN A 315 2.12 -6.81 6.69
CA ASN A 315 3.31 -7.66 6.74
C ASN A 315 3.05 -9.06 7.31
N MET A 316 1.94 -9.30 8.01
CA MET A 316 1.49 -10.64 8.42
C MET A 316 1.16 -11.55 7.22
N PHE A 317 0.61 -10.96 6.15
CA PHE A 317 0.19 -11.69 4.94
C PHE A 317 1.14 -11.53 3.75
N CYS A 318 1.75 -10.34 3.55
CA CYS A 318 2.63 -10.07 2.41
C CYS A 318 3.61 -8.91 2.66
N TRP A 319 4.75 -8.86 1.96
CA TRP A 319 5.71 -7.75 2.11
C TRP A 319 5.07 -6.39 1.78
N SER A 320 4.98 -5.47 2.73
CA SER A 320 4.30 -4.18 2.53
C SER A 320 4.95 -3.22 1.50
N ALA A 321 6.17 -3.50 1.02
CA ALA A 321 6.98 -2.67 0.12
C ALA A 321 7.30 -1.24 0.61
N VAL A 322 6.73 -0.82 1.73
CA VAL A 322 7.08 0.35 2.53
C VAL A 322 7.98 -0.11 3.68
N GLN A 323 8.95 0.70 4.09
CA GLN A 323 9.70 0.48 5.33
C GLN A 323 9.42 1.66 6.25
N LEU A 324 8.67 1.41 7.32
CA LEU A 324 8.33 2.44 8.29
C LEU A 324 9.53 2.77 9.18
N LYS A 325 9.83 4.06 9.31
CA LYS A 325 10.83 4.63 10.19
C LYS A 325 10.25 5.89 10.84
N LEU A 326 9.78 5.77 12.08
CA LEU A 326 9.13 6.85 12.82
C LEU A 326 10.05 8.05 13.13
N ASN A 327 11.37 7.92 12.90
CA ASN A 327 12.39 8.97 13.10
C ASN A 327 12.57 9.87 11.89
N ASP A 328 12.26 9.38 10.69
CA ASP A 328 12.40 10.17 9.46
C ASP A 328 11.15 11.08 9.36
N PRO A 329 11.27 12.36 8.94
CA PRO A 329 10.12 13.27 8.81
C PRO A 329 9.12 12.79 7.75
N ASP A 330 9.57 11.96 6.81
CA ASP A 330 8.74 11.29 5.81
C ASP A 330 8.13 9.96 6.30
N LEU A 331 8.34 9.59 7.58
CA LEU A 331 8.03 8.32 8.27
C LEU A 331 8.44 7.02 7.54
N ILE A 332 9.06 7.13 6.36
CA ILE A 332 9.24 6.06 5.37
C ILE A 332 10.66 6.13 4.84
N ASN A 333 11.34 4.99 4.85
CA ASN A 333 12.69 4.90 4.33
C ASN A 333 12.72 5.02 2.79
N LYS A 334 13.15 6.18 2.28
CA LYS A 334 13.35 6.43 0.84
C LYS A 334 14.44 5.52 0.21
N SER A 335 15.37 4.96 0.99
CA SER A 335 16.38 4.00 0.47
C SER A 335 15.77 2.61 0.18
N GLN A 336 16.18 1.95 -0.90
CA GLN A 336 15.81 0.55 -1.19
C GLN A 336 16.88 -0.39 -0.64
N ASN A 337 16.58 -1.10 0.44
CA ASN A 337 17.50 -2.07 1.02
C ASN A 337 17.11 -3.50 0.59
N TRP A 338 17.82 -4.02 -0.42
CA TRP A 338 17.62 -5.37 -0.98
C TRP A 338 17.85 -6.49 0.04
N TYR A 339 18.86 -6.36 0.89
CA TYR A 339 19.18 -7.33 1.95
C TYR A 339 17.98 -7.54 2.90
N ARG A 340 17.35 -6.44 3.35
CA ARG A 340 16.15 -6.52 4.22
C ARG A 340 14.97 -7.22 3.54
N MET A 341 14.79 -6.99 2.23
CA MET A 341 13.75 -7.67 1.46
C MET A 341 14.06 -9.17 1.34
N ALA A 342 15.30 -9.54 1.03
CA ALA A 342 15.74 -10.93 0.97
C ALA A 342 15.56 -11.66 2.31
N VAL A 343 15.98 -11.04 3.43
CA VAL A 343 15.77 -11.57 4.79
C VAL A 343 14.30 -11.79 5.11
N TYR A 344 13.41 -10.86 4.75
CA TYR A 344 11.96 -11.04 4.94
C TYR A 344 11.43 -12.26 4.17
N TYR A 345 11.77 -12.39 2.87
CA TYR A 345 11.31 -13.53 2.06
C TYR A 345 11.90 -14.87 2.50
N MET A 346 13.17 -14.88 2.95
CA MET A 346 13.80 -16.09 3.51
C MET A 346 13.16 -16.50 4.84
N LEU A 347 12.93 -15.55 5.76
CA LEU A 347 12.26 -15.82 7.04
C LEU A 347 10.83 -16.34 6.82
N ARG A 348 10.08 -15.73 5.89
CA ARG A 348 8.74 -16.17 5.51
C ARG A 348 8.72 -17.53 4.81
N PHE A 349 9.73 -17.85 4.00
CA PHE A 349 9.88 -19.20 3.44
C PHE A 349 10.09 -20.25 4.53
N VAL A 350 11.03 -20.01 5.45
CA VAL A 350 11.35 -20.92 6.56
C VAL A 350 10.13 -21.13 7.47
N GLU A 351 9.39 -20.06 7.78
CA GLU A 351 8.16 -20.15 8.58
C GLU A 351 7.04 -20.90 7.85
N ASN A 352 6.79 -20.61 6.56
CA ASN A 352 5.76 -21.34 5.82
C ASN A 352 6.13 -22.82 5.68
N ALA A 353 7.42 -23.15 5.49
CA ALA A 353 7.92 -24.52 5.45
C ALA A 353 7.81 -25.22 6.82
N SER A 354 8.09 -24.54 7.93
CA SER A 354 7.98 -25.14 9.27
C SER A 354 6.52 -25.38 9.68
N LEU A 355 5.61 -24.45 9.36
CA LEU A 355 4.16 -24.64 9.57
C LEU A 355 3.60 -25.79 8.72
N LEU A 356 4.03 -25.92 7.45
CA LEU A 356 3.68 -27.05 6.59
C LEU A 356 4.26 -28.38 7.09
N LEU A 357 5.49 -28.39 7.60
CA LEU A 357 6.12 -29.58 8.16
C LEU A 357 5.39 -30.05 9.42
N LEU A 358 5.06 -29.12 10.34
CA LEU A 358 4.26 -29.42 11.53
C LEU A 358 2.88 -29.95 11.15
N TRP A 359 2.20 -29.32 10.19
CA TRP A 359 0.95 -29.85 9.65
C TRP A 359 1.12 -31.27 9.09
N TYR A 360 2.17 -31.52 8.30
CA TYR A 360 2.42 -32.81 7.67
C TYR A 360 2.69 -33.94 8.68
N ILE A 361 3.39 -33.63 9.78
CA ILE A 361 3.70 -34.57 10.87
C ILE A 361 2.45 -34.92 11.67
N TYR A 362 1.64 -33.91 12.04
CA TYR A 362 0.48 -34.09 12.91
C TYR A 362 -0.84 -34.34 12.17
N LYS A 363 -0.84 -34.45 10.83
CA LYS A 363 -2.06 -34.66 10.02
C LYS A 363 -2.77 -35.96 10.39
N THR A 364 -4.07 -35.88 10.58
CA THR A 364 -4.95 -37.03 10.82
C THR A 364 -5.37 -37.70 9.51
N ASP A 365 -5.96 -38.90 9.59
CA ASP A 365 -6.50 -39.66 8.44
C ASP A 365 -7.57 -38.91 7.63
N PHE A 366 -8.11 -37.80 8.13
CA PHE A 366 -9.03 -36.91 7.41
C PHE A 366 -8.46 -36.44 6.05
N TYR A 367 -7.13 -36.25 5.96
CA TYR A 367 -6.46 -35.78 4.76
C TYR A 367 -6.15 -36.87 3.72
N ARG A 368 -6.61 -38.11 3.93
CA ARG A 368 -6.27 -39.30 3.12
C ARG A 368 -6.86 -39.28 1.69
N PHE A 369 -7.85 -38.44 1.43
CA PHE A 369 -8.42 -38.20 0.08
C PHE A 369 -7.56 -37.25 -0.79
N ILE A 370 -6.67 -36.46 -0.18
CA ILE A 370 -5.77 -35.55 -0.90
C ILE A 370 -4.36 -36.14 -0.83
N CYS A 371 -3.63 -36.10 -1.95
CA CYS A 371 -2.21 -36.43 -1.94
C CYS A 371 -1.42 -35.39 -1.14
N SER A 372 -1.31 -35.59 0.18
CA SER A 372 -0.69 -34.64 1.11
C SER A 372 0.72 -34.17 0.69
N PRO A 373 1.65 -35.04 0.21
CA PRO A 373 2.96 -34.57 -0.24
C PRO A 373 2.88 -33.72 -1.52
N LEU A 374 1.93 -33.98 -2.42
CA LEU A 374 1.70 -33.15 -3.60
C LEU A 374 1.20 -31.75 -3.20
N LEU A 375 0.31 -31.65 -2.20
CA LEU A 375 -0.16 -30.37 -1.69
C LEU A 375 0.97 -29.54 -1.06
N VAL A 376 1.84 -30.17 -0.26
CA VAL A 376 3.03 -29.51 0.31
C VAL A 376 3.95 -29.01 -0.82
N LEU A 377 4.26 -29.86 -1.80
CA LEU A 377 5.08 -29.49 -2.95
C LEU A 377 4.46 -28.33 -3.75
N GLN A 378 3.15 -28.38 -4.01
CA GLN A 378 2.43 -27.33 -4.72
C GLN A 378 2.50 -25.98 -4.00
N LEU A 379 2.37 -25.96 -2.67
CA LEU A 379 2.47 -24.72 -1.87
C LEU A 379 3.91 -24.16 -1.84
N LEU A 380 4.93 -25.02 -1.74
CA LEU A 380 6.33 -24.59 -1.84
C LEU A 380 6.66 -24.03 -3.23
N VAL A 381 6.19 -24.68 -4.30
CA VAL A 381 6.33 -24.20 -5.69
C VAL A 381 5.56 -22.89 -5.90
N ALA A 382 4.35 -22.75 -5.35
CA ALA A 382 3.60 -21.50 -5.42
C ALA A 382 4.35 -20.33 -4.75
N TYR A 383 4.97 -20.55 -3.58
CA TYR A 383 5.80 -19.52 -2.96
C TYR A 383 7.05 -19.18 -3.79
N ALA A 384 7.71 -20.18 -4.38
CA ALA A 384 8.84 -19.96 -5.29
C ALA A 384 8.43 -19.16 -6.54
N MET A 385 7.24 -19.42 -7.10
CA MET A 385 6.66 -18.63 -8.20
C MET A 385 6.38 -17.17 -7.76
N ALA A 386 5.97 -16.94 -6.51
CA ALA A 386 5.80 -15.59 -5.97
C ALA A 386 7.13 -14.81 -5.96
N ILE A 387 8.22 -15.45 -5.47
CA ILE A 387 9.57 -14.90 -5.50
C ILE A 387 10.03 -14.65 -6.95
N PHE A 388 9.77 -15.59 -7.87
CA PHE A 388 10.10 -15.42 -9.28
C PHE A 388 9.43 -14.18 -9.89
N PHE A 389 8.12 -14.00 -9.69
CA PHE A 389 7.41 -12.80 -10.20
C PHE A 389 7.86 -11.51 -9.49
N MET A 390 8.28 -11.55 -8.22
CA MET A 390 8.92 -10.43 -7.55
C MET A 390 10.24 -10.03 -8.25
N LEU A 391 11.12 -11.01 -8.52
CA LEU A 391 12.41 -10.76 -9.17
C LEU A 391 12.22 -10.26 -10.60
N VAL A 392 11.27 -10.82 -11.35
CA VAL A 392 10.89 -10.32 -12.69
C VAL A 392 10.37 -8.89 -12.61
N PHE A 393 9.52 -8.57 -11.62
CA PHE A 393 9.02 -7.21 -11.42
C PHE A 393 10.17 -6.23 -11.19
N TYR A 394 11.07 -6.51 -10.25
CA TYR A 394 12.19 -5.63 -9.94
C TYR A 394 13.21 -5.50 -11.08
N GLN A 395 13.48 -6.59 -11.81
CA GLN A 395 14.46 -6.62 -12.91
C GLN A 395 13.95 -5.99 -14.21
N PHE A 396 12.66 -6.12 -14.54
CA PHE A 396 12.13 -5.73 -15.85
C PHE A 396 10.98 -4.72 -15.82
N CYS A 397 10.17 -4.72 -14.76
CA CYS A 397 8.92 -3.94 -14.71
C CYS A 397 8.97 -2.72 -13.78
N HIS A 398 9.96 -2.61 -12.89
CA HIS A 398 10.08 -1.51 -11.94
C HIS A 398 10.36 -0.19 -12.68
N PRO A 399 9.50 0.85 -12.52
CA PRO A 399 9.60 2.07 -13.33
C PRO A 399 10.93 2.81 -13.11
N CYS A 400 11.42 2.82 -11.86
CA CYS A 400 12.64 3.53 -11.48
C CYS A 400 13.93 2.71 -11.68
N ARG A 401 13.94 1.63 -12.51
CA ARG A 401 15.11 0.72 -12.62
C ARG A 401 16.45 1.43 -12.84
N LYS A 402 16.46 2.53 -13.62
CA LYS A 402 17.67 3.31 -13.92
C LYS A 402 18.30 4.02 -12.70
N LEU A 403 17.59 4.13 -11.57
CA LEU A 403 18.07 4.72 -10.33
C LEU A 403 18.72 3.70 -9.38
N PHE A 404 18.68 2.40 -9.70
CA PHE A 404 19.43 1.39 -8.95
C PHE A 404 20.88 1.36 -9.46
N SER A 405 21.80 1.98 -8.71
CA SER A 405 23.24 1.96 -9.01
C SER A 405 23.88 0.59 -8.78
N SER A 406 23.31 -0.22 -7.88
CA SER A 406 23.69 -1.61 -7.64
C SER A 406 22.69 -2.58 -8.28
N ASN A 407 23.20 -3.55 -9.05
CA ASN A 407 22.36 -4.62 -9.60
C ASN A 407 21.80 -5.49 -8.47
N MET A 408 20.54 -5.92 -8.62
CA MET A 408 19.86 -6.81 -7.66
C MET A 408 20.63 -8.11 -7.38
N THR A 409 21.46 -8.55 -8.32
CA THR A 409 22.40 -9.66 -8.14
C THR A 409 23.37 -9.42 -6.98
N GLN A 410 23.94 -8.23 -6.84
CA GLN A 410 25.01 -7.97 -5.87
C GLN A 410 24.52 -8.12 -4.42
N GLY A 411 23.33 -7.60 -4.09
CA GLY A 411 22.72 -7.81 -2.77
C GLY A 411 22.30 -9.27 -2.48
N LEU A 412 22.03 -10.08 -3.51
CA LEU A 412 21.83 -11.53 -3.37
C LEU A 412 23.17 -12.27 -3.18
N TRP A 413 24.24 -11.82 -3.85
CA TRP A 413 25.60 -12.32 -3.65
C TRP A 413 26.08 -11.99 -2.23
N ASP A 414 25.81 -10.80 -1.69
CA ASP A 414 26.13 -10.44 -0.30
C ASP A 414 25.42 -11.37 0.71
N CYS A 415 24.15 -11.71 0.48
CA CYS A 415 23.44 -12.73 1.26
C CYS A 415 24.10 -14.11 1.16
N SER A 416 24.55 -14.52 -0.04
CA SER A 416 25.26 -15.79 -0.22
C SER A 416 26.63 -15.80 0.46
N ALA A 417 27.35 -14.68 0.45
CA ALA A 417 28.61 -14.50 1.16
C ALA A 417 28.43 -14.56 2.69
N LEU A 418 27.33 -14.01 3.22
CA LEU A 418 26.99 -14.11 4.65
C LEU A 418 26.63 -15.55 5.07
N LEU A 419 26.00 -16.32 4.19
CA LEU A 419 25.76 -17.76 4.40
C LEU A 419 27.05 -18.59 4.25
N CYS A 420 27.98 -18.18 3.38
CA CYS A 420 29.30 -18.80 3.23
C CYS A 420 30.32 -18.38 4.29
N LEU A 421 30.05 -17.34 5.09
CA LEU A 421 30.92 -16.88 6.19
C LEU A 421 31.04 -17.90 7.35
N VAL A 422 30.21 -18.95 7.35
CA VAL A 422 30.38 -20.14 8.20
C VAL A 422 31.53 -21.05 7.72
N CYS A 423 32.11 -20.80 6.54
CA CYS A 423 33.09 -21.68 5.89
C CYS A 423 34.42 -21.02 5.50
N TYR A 424 34.71 -19.78 5.95
CA TYR A 424 36.03 -19.18 5.74
C TYR A 424 36.47 -18.30 6.92
N ALA A 425 37.29 -18.88 7.80
CA ALA A 425 38.15 -18.11 8.69
C ALA A 425 39.47 -17.84 7.96
N PRO A 426 39.87 -16.57 7.74
CA PRO A 426 41.24 -16.24 7.38
C PRO A 426 42.11 -16.24 8.65
N ASP A 427 43.28 -16.87 8.55
CA ASP A 427 44.34 -16.73 9.55
C ASP A 427 44.82 -15.26 9.68
N GLY A 428 45.54 -14.98 10.77
CA GLY A 428 45.87 -13.63 11.21
C GLY A 428 46.97 -12.90 10.42
N ASP A 429 47.32 -11.74 10.99
CA ASP A 429 48.49 -10.90 10.72
C ASP A 429 48.57 -10.14 9.38
N ALA A 430 48.24 -8.84 9.42
CA ALA A 430 49.21 -7.78 9.20
C ALA A 430 48.64 -6.37 9.53
N ILE A 431 49.38 -5.57 10.30
CA ILE A 431 49.08 -4.16 10.61
C ILE A 431 50.04 -3.26 9.82
N SER A 432 49.53 -2.26 9.10
CA SER A 432 50.21 -0.94 8.98
C SER A 432 49.25 0.15 8.45
N PRO A 433 49.26 1.37 9.03
CA PRO A 433 48.49 2.53 8.57
C PRO A 433 49.34 3.49 7.71
N ILE A 434 48.68 4.39 6.95
CA ILE A 434 49.14 5.66 6.30
C ILE A 434 48.02 6.03 5.28
N GLU A 435 47.59 7.26 5.00
CA GLU A 435 48.05 8.61 5.39
C GLU A 435 46.85 9.57 5.59
N LYS A 436 47.06 10.68 6.32
CA LYS A 436 46.14 11.83 6.30
C LYS A 436 46.62 12.84 5.27
N ALA A 437 45.76 13.23 4.32
CA ALA A 437 45.90 14.48 3.58
C ALA A 437 44.65 15.32 3.83
N GLY A 438 44.80 16.42 4.56
CA GLY A 438 43.74 17.41 4.76
C GLY A 438 43.89 18.58 3.80
N LEU A 439 42.77 19.23 3.47
CA LEU A 439 42.75 20.64 3.09
C LEU A 439 41.46 21.29 3.61
N ASP A 440 41.58 22.57 3.95
CA ASP A 440 40.74 23.27 4.92
C ASP A 440 39.45 23.94 4.35
N PRO A 441 38.53 24.44 5.21
CA PRO A 441 37.17 24.80 4.83
C PRO A 441 36.97 26.28 4.52
N LEU A 442 35.97 26.61 3.66
CA LEU A 442 34.96 27.67 3.89
C LEU A 442 33.98 27.79 2.71
N ALA A 443 32.67 27.73 2.99
CA ALA A 443 31.62 28.62 2.45
C ALA A 443 30.23 28.18 2.98
N PRO A 444 29.37 29.10 3.45
CA PRO A 444 28.01 28.77 3.88
C PRO A 444 27.03 28.80 2.70
N ASP A 445 26.28 27.72 2.48
CA ASP A 445 25.20 27.67 1.49
C ASP A 445 23.89 28.22 2.10
N PRO A 446 23.08 29.00 1.36
CA PRO A 446 22.00 29.79 1.95
C PRO A 446 20.73 28.97 2.17
N THR A 447 20.00 29.27 3.25
CA THR A 447 18.69 28.69 3.54
C THR A 447 17.60 29.26 2.61
N PRO A 448 16.90 28.42 1.83
CA PRO A 448 15.62 28.79 1.25
C PRO A 448 14.51 28.39 2.23
N HIS A 449 14.04 29.36 3.02
CA HIS A 449 12.76 29.19 3.73
C HIS A 449 11.66 29.04 2.69
N THR A 450 11.12 27.82 2.55
CA THR A 450 9.96 27.54 1.71
C THR A 450 9.05 26.61 2.50
N GLU A 451 7.80 27.02 2.74
CA GLU A 451 6.80 26.19 3.43
C GLU A 451 6.36 25.02 2.53
N THR A 452 7.19 23.98 2.46
CA THR A 452 6.85 22.74 1.79
C THR A 452 5.87 21.93 2.62
N ARG A 453 4.62 21.86 2.14
CA ARG A 453 3.53 21.07 2.71
C ARG A 453 3.96 19.60 2.84
N TRP A 454 3.97 19.08 4.06
CA TRP A 454 4.60 17.79 4.41
C TRP A 454 3.97 16.58 3.70
N PRO A 455 4.73 15.81 2.90
CA PRO A 455 4.17 14.69 2.12
C PRO A 455 3.76 13.50 2.99
N CYS A 456 4.25 13.37 4.23
CA CYS A 456 3.87 12.24 5.08
C CYS A 456 2.57 12.41 5.87
N LEU A 457 2.05 13.65 5.99
CA LEU A 457 0.68 13.88 6.48
C LEU A 457 -0.37 13.23 5.55
N GLU A 458 0.02 12.93 4.30
CA GLU A 458 -0.85 12.25 3.35
C GLU A 458 -1.19 10.80 3.73
N LEU A 459 -0.42 10.10 4.56
CA LEU A 459 -0.70 8.67 4.76
C LEU A 459 -1.90 8.37 5.69
N LEU A 460 -2.27 9.34 6.54
CA LEU A 460 -2.75 9.00 7.89
C LEU A 460 -3.75 9.96 8.53
N THR A 461 -4.31 10.85 7.73
CA THR A 461 -5.38 11.75 8.15
C THR A 461 -6.69 10.96 8.35
N ALA A 462 -6.81 10.34 9.54
CA ALA A 462 -7.94 9.59 10.09
C ALA A 462 -7.81 9.50 11.64
N PHE A 463 -8.93 9.41 12.36
CA PHE A 463 -9.06 9.25 13.84
C PHE A 463 -8.93 10.52 14.73
N ASP A 464 -10.05 11.27 14.79
CA ASP A 464 -10.77 11.90 15.94
C ASP A 464 -10.10 12.01 17.34
N LEU A 465 -10.48 12.94 18.25
CA LEU A 465 -11.67 13.82 18.38
C LEU A 465 -11.34 15.05 19.28
N THR A 466 -12.34 15.92 19.52
CA THR A 466 -12.48 17.01 20.54
C THR A 466 -11.90 18.42 20.30
N GLU A 467 -12.87 19.36 20.20
CA GLU A 467 -12.97 20.77 20.63
C GLU A 467 -12.10 21.93 20.08
N GLN A 468 -12.85 22.96 19.65
CA GLN A 468 -12.64 24.42 19.83
C GLN A 468 -11.25 25.02 19.47
N HIS A 469 -11.14 25.95 18.52
CA HIS A 469 -11.91 27.21 18.52
C HIS A 469 -11.98 27.86 17.13
N ALA A 470 -13.01 28.67 16.90
CA ALA A 470 -13.00 29.66 15.82
C ALA A 470 -12.06 30.83 16.15
N HIS A 471 -11.38 31.39 15.14
CA HIS A 471 -11.34 32.85 14.88
C HIS A 471 -10.54 33.22 13.62
N VAL A 472 -10.99 34.33 13.00
CA VAL A 472 -10.48 35.05 11.81
C VAL A 472 -10.77 34.39 10.46
#